data_AF-A0A3A0B006-F1
#
_entry.id   AF-A0A3A0B006-F1
#
_cell.length_a   1.000
_cell.length_b   1.000
_cell.length_c   1.000
_cell.angle_alpha   90.00
_cell.angle_beta   90.00
_cell.angle_gamma   90.00
#
_symmetry.space_group_name_H-M   'P 1'
#
loop_
_entity.id
_entity.type
_entity.pdbx_description
1 polymer ?
#
loop_
_entity_poly.entity_id
_entity_poly.type
_entity_poly.pdbx_seq_one_letter_code
_entity_poly.pdbx_strand_id
1 'polypeptide(L)'
;MLSRPTDRQVARLVGATNVVPGSVIESAGGWVVAETPIGELRFPGENPWGHELDIVLRPERLLVVGMGRETSRPRMAGTILAATIIDELRTGADHILIVRPDRARDNESLEVRVTDLAYQQHGLEGQSRCWLVLPEEAIHAMPRHAAQTG
;
A
#
# COMPACT_ATOMS: atom_id res chain seq x y z
N MET A 1 -2.04 9.64 -19.96
CA MET A 1 -1.78 8.20 -19.70
C MET A 1 -0.41 8.08 -19.05
N LEU A 2 -0.36 7.90 -17.73
CA LEU A 2 0.86 7.86 -16.89
C LEU A 2 0.73 6.72 -15.85
N SER A 3 0.23 5.56 -16.29
CA SER A 3 -0.31 4.53 -15.38
C SER A 3 0.66 3.41 -15.01
N ARG A 4 1.91 3.38 -15.51
CA ARG A 4 2.87 2.31 -15.21
C ARG A 4 4.31 2.84 -15.20
N PRO A 5 4.89 3.19 -14.03
CA PRO A 5 6.30 3.52 -13.96
C PRO A 5 7.15 2.28 -14.31
N THR A 6 8.26 2.48 -15.02
CA THR A 6 9.14 1.41 -15.50
C THR A 6 10.26 1.06 -14.51
N ASP A 7 10.57 1.97 -13.58
CA ASP A 7 11.59 1.77 -12.54
C ASP A 7 11.30 2.61 -11.28
N ARG A 8 12.07 2.36 -10.22
CA ARG A 8 11.94 2.96 -8.90
C ARG A 8 12.22 4.47 -8.87
N GLN A 9 13.09 4.99 -9.74
CA GLN A 9 13.36 6.42 -9.84
C GLN A 9 12.18 7.15 -10.48
N VAL A 10 11.60 6.56 -11.53
CA VAL A 10 10.37 7.04 -12.17
C VAL A 10 9.20 6.97 -11.18
N ALA A 11 9.05 5.89 -10.41
CA ALA A 11 8.02 5.75 -9.37
C ALA A 11 8.07 6.89 -8.33
N ARG A 12 9.25 7.20 -7.80
CA ARG A 12 9.44 8.34 -6.86
C ARG A 12 9.15 9.69 -7.52
N LEU A 13 9.56 9.88 -8.77
CA LEU A 13 9.36 11.14 -9.51
C LEU A 13 7.88 11.39 -9.86
N VAL A 14 7.08 10.34 -10.06
CA VAL A 14 5.64 10.45 -10.37
C VAL A 14 4.73 10.42 -9.14
N GLY A 15 5.29 10.50 -7.92
CA GLY A 15 4.52 10.51 -6.67
C GLY A 15 4.02 9.13 -6.21
N ALA A 16 4.57 8.04 -6.74
CA ALA A 16 4.42 6.73 -6.13
C ALA A 16 5.42 6.61 -4.98
N THR A 17 5.04 7.16 -3.81
CA THR A 17 5.87 7.20 -2.61
C THR A 17 5.99 5.84 -1.92
N ASN A 18 4.99 4.96 -2.09
CA ASN A 18 5.01 3.63 -1.50
C ASN A 18 5.63 2.61 -2.46
N VAL A 19 6.93 2.36 -2.30
CA VAL A 19 7.63 1.28 -3.01
C VAL A 19 8.27 0.38 -1.98
N VAL A 20 7.71 -0.82 -1.81
CA VAL A 20 8.19 -1.82 -0.87
C VAL A 20 8.83 -2.99 -1.62
N PRO A 21 10.00 -3.48 -1.20
CA PRO A 21 10.57 -4.68 -1.77
C PRO A 21 9.70 -5.89 -1.38
N GLY A 22 9.66 -6.91 -2.23
CA GLY A 22 8.98 -8.16 -1.94
C GLY A 22 9.64 -9.35 -2.63
N SER A 23 9.37 -10.54 -2.10
CA SER A 23 9.74 -11.82 -2.71
C SER A 23 8.49 -12.65 -2.94
N VAL A 24 8.35 -13.22 -4.13
CA VAL A 24 7.20 -14.08 -4.46
C VAL A 24 7.27 -15.38 -3.65
N ILE A 25 6.26 -15.62 -2.83
CA ILE A 25 6.14 -16.84 -2.01
C ILE A 25 5.09 -17.81 -2.56
N GLU A 26 4.20 -17.35 -3.45
CA GLU A 26 3.22 -18.17 -4.16
C GLU A 26 2.88 -17.53 -5.51
N SER A 27 2.75 -18.36 -6.56
CA SER A 27 2.23 -17.92 -7.85
C SER A 27 1.40 -19.04 -8.48
N ALA A 28 0.08 -18.86 -8.48
CA ALA A 28 -0.85 -19.86 -9.01
C ALA A 28 -2.17 -19.20 -9.47
N GLY A 29 -2.74 -19.71 -10.56
CA GLY A 29 -4.07 -19.31 -11.02
C GLY A 29 -4.22 -17.83 -11.37
N GLY A 30 -3.17 -17.20 -11.91
CA GLY A 30 -3.16 -15.77 -12.27
C GLY A 30 -3.01 -14.82 -11.08
N TRP A 31 -2.65 -15.35 -9.90
CA TRP A 31 -2.38 -14.60 -8.69
C TRP A 31 -0.96 -14.80 -8.21
N VAL A 32 -0.41 -13.76 -7.61
CA VAL A 32 0.87 -13.75 -6.93
C VAL A 32 0.65 -13.37 -5.47
N VAL A 33 1.32 -14.08 -4.56
CA VAL A 33 1.49 -13.66 -3.18
C VAL A 33 2.97 -13.34 -2.96
N ALA A 34 3.24 -12.13 -2.50
CA ALA A 34 4.59 -11.69 -2.16
C ALA A 34 4.70 -11.39 -0.67
N GLU A 35 5.79 -11.86 -0.05
CA GLU A 35 6.18 -11.44 1.28
C GLU A 35 6.87 -10.07 1.18
N THR A 36 6.46 -9.11 2.00
CA THR A 36 7.02 -7.74 2.03
C THR A 36 7.30 -7.29 3.47
N PRO A 37 8.00 -6.16 3.67
CA PRO A 37 8.14 -5.55 4.99
C PRO A 37 6.81 -5.18 5.65
N ILE A 38 5.75 -4.87 4.88
CA ILE A 38 4.44 -4.48 5.41
C ILE A 38 3.46 -5.67 5.59
N GLY A 39 3.89 -6.88 5.25
CA GLY A 39 3.09 -8.11 5.32
C GLY A 39 2.98 -8.83 3.97
N GLU A 40 2.08 -9.80 3.89
CA GLU A 40 1.81 -10.53 2.65
C GLU A 40 0.84 -9.75 1.76
N LEU A 41 1.24 -9.55 0.50
CA LEU A 41 0.44 -8.86 -0.50
C LEU A 41 0.00 -9.85 -1.57
N ARG A 42 -1.31 -9.86 -1.86
CA ARG A 42 -1.90 -10.64 -2.95
C ARG A 42 -2.32 -9.72 -4.08
N PHE A 43 -1.91 -10.03 -5.31
CA PHE A 43 -2.23 -9.21 -6.48
C PHE A 43 -2.29 -10.06 -7.76
N PRO A 44 -2.99 -9.60 -8.80
CA PRO A 44 -3.09 -10.35 -10.05
C PRO A 44 -1.79 -10.26 -10.84
N GLY A 45 -1.39 -11.37 -11.46
CA GLY A 45 -0.20 -11.43 -12.31
C GLY A 45 0.42 -12.82 -12.37
N GLU A 46 1.55 -12.88 -13.07
CA GLU A 46 2.38 -14.07 -13.19
C GLU A 46 3.81 -13.66 -12.88
N ASN A 47 4.34 -14.12 -11.75
CA ASN A 47 5.76 -13.95 -11.40
C ASN A 47 6.27 -15.26 -10.82
N PRO A 48 7.47 -15.74 -11.21
CA PRO A 48 8.00 -16.99 -10.68
C PRO A 48 8.16 -16.95 -9.16
N TRP A 49 7.97 -18.10 -8.52
CA TRP A 49 8.29 -18.28 -7.11
C TRP A 49 9.76 -17.91 -6.82
N GLY A 50 10.00 -17.22 -5.70
CA GLY A 50 11.32 -16.75 -5.27
C GLY A 50 11.82 -15.50 -6.00
N HIS A 51 11.09 -14.97 -6.97
CA HIS A 51 11.50 -13.78 -7.71
C HIS A 51 11.40 -12.52 -6.83
N GLU A 52 12.42 -11.66 -6.88
CA GLU A 52 12.40 -10.37 -6.19
C GLU A 52 11.71 -9.29 -7.01
N LEU A 53 10.86 -8.51 -6.36
CA LEU A 53 10.03 -7.48 -6.96
C LEU A 53 10.11 -6.18 -6.14
N ASP A 54 9.99 -5.05 -6.82
CA ASP A 54 9.57 -3.80 -6.19
C ASP A 54 8.05 -3.68 -6.35
N ILE A 55 7.33 -3.60 -5.23
CA ILE A 55 5.87 -3.47 -5.21
C ILE A 55 5.52 -2.00 -4.99
N VAL A 56 4.88 -1.42 -5.99
CA VAL A 56 4.40 -0.04 -6.00
C VAL A 56 2.95 -0.02 -5.54
N LEU A 57 2.68 0.74 -4.49
CA LEU A 57 1.34 0.99 -4.00
C LEU A 57 0.98 2.44 -4.31
N ARG A 58 -0.15 2.66 -4.99
CA ARG A 58 -0.60 4.01 -5.35
C ARG A 58 -1.29 4.66 -4.14
N PRO A 59 -0.74 5.73 -3.52
CA PRO A 59 -1.34 6.35 -2.33
C PRO A 59 -2.82 6.72 -2.51
N GLU A 60 -3.19 7.17 -3.70
CA GLU A 60 -4.56 7.57 -4.08
C GLU A 60 -5.54 6.40 -4.29
N ARG A 61 -5.04 5.16 -4.31
CA ARG A 61 -5.85 3.94 -4.45
C ARG A 61 -5.90 3.10 -3.19
N LEU A 62 -5.12 3.46 -2.17
CA LEU A 62 -5.20 2.85 -0.85
C LEU A 62 -6.41 3.43 -0.12
N LEU A 63 -7.06 2.62 0.71
CA LEU A 63 -8.22 3.07 1.49
C LEU A 63 -7.91 2.95 2.97
N VAL A 64 -8.32 3.96 3.73
CA VAL A 64 -8.21 3.98 5.19
C VAL A 64 -9.62 4.01 5.77
N VAL A 65 -9.93 3.02 6.60
CA VAL A 65 -11.21 2.92 7.30
C VAL A 65 -10.94 3.01 8.79
N GLY A 66 -11.59 3.93 9.50
CA GLY A 66 -11.46 4.03 10.95
C GLY A 66 -11.93 2.73 11.61
N MET A 67 -11.22 2.28 12.66
CA MET A 67 -11.68 1.10 13.41
C MET A 67 -12.89 1.41 14.30
N GLY A 68 -13.14 2.69 14.62
CA GLY A 68 -14.27 3.08 15.47
C GLY A 68 -14.31 2.32 16.80
N ARG A 69 -15.52 2.01 17.30
CA ARG A 69 -15.72 1.15 18.48
C ARG A 69 -15.73 -0.34 18.14
N GLU A 70 -15.89 -0.68 16.87
CA GLU A 70 -16.11 -2.05 16.42
C GLU A 70 -14.84 -2.54 15.71
N THR A 71 -14.03 -3.34 16.40
CA THR A 71 -12.72 -3.80 15.90
C THR A 71 -12.82 -4.91 14.84
N SER A 72 -13.98 -5.06 14.20
CA SER A 72 -14.19 -6.10 13.20
C SER A 72 -13.51 -5.70 11.88
N ARG A 73 -12.85 -6.67 11.24
CA ARG A 73 -12.17 -6.46 9.96
C ARG A 73 -13.22 -6.13 8.89
N PRO A 74 -13.03 -5.07 8.06
CA PRO A 74 -13.99 -4.69 7.05
C PRO A 74 -14.13 -5.79 5.98
N ARG A 75 -15.34 -5.93 5.42
CA ARG A 75 -15.64 -6.86 4.33
C ARG A 75 -15.35 -6.19 2.98
N MET A 76 -14.07 -6.08 2.64
CA MET A 76 -13.60 -5.48 1.38
C MET A 76 -12.67 -6.45 0.64
N ALA A 77 -12.62 -6.32 -0.68
CA ALA A 77 -11.67 -7.08 -1.49
C ALA A 77 -10.24 -6.51 -1.33
N GLY A 78 -9.23 -7.37 -1.50
CA GLY A 78 -7.82 -7.02 -1.37
C GLY A 78 -7.19 -7.37 -0.02
N THR A 79 -5.94 -6.95 0.17
CA THR A 79 -5.22 -7.14 1.43
C THR A 79 -5.71 -6.11 2.45
N ILE A 80 -6.01 -6.54 3.67
CA ILE A 80 -6.45 -5.64 4.75
C ILE A 80 -5.49 -5.82 5.91
N LEU A 81 -4.89 -4.71 6.34
CA LEU A 81 -3.91 -4.64 7.40
C LEU A 81 -4.47 -3.79 8.55
N ALA A 82 -4.29 -4.26 9.78
CA ALA A 82 -4.43 -3.37 10.93
C ALA A 82 -3.25 -2.40 10.93
N ALA A 83 -3.52 -1.12 11.18
CA ALA A 83 -2.51 -0.09 11.11
C ALA A 83 -2.77 1.07 12.08
N THR A 84 -1.75 1.91 12.22
CA THR A 84 -1.77 3.11 13.04
C THR A 84 -1.50 4.33 12.15
N ILE A 85 -2.34 5.36 12.25
CA ILE A 85 -2.09 6.68 11.64
C ILE A 85 -1.06 7.38 12.54
N ILE A 86 0.12 7.66 12.00
CA ILE A 86 1.24 8.24 12.75
C ILE A 86 1.48 9.71 12.42
N ASP A 87 0.99 10.17 11.27
CA ASP A 87 1.03 11.58 10.88
C ASP A 87 -0.11 11.89 9.89
N GLU A 88 -0.50 13.17 9.84
CA GLU A 88 -1.54 13.69 8.97
C GLU A 88 -1.19 15.10 8.48
N LEU A 89 -1.28 15.28 7.17
CA LEU A 89 -1.15 16.58 6.52
C LEU A 89 -2.39 16.87 5.68
N ARG A 90 -3.05 18.01 5.93
CA ARG A 90 -4.14 18.49 5.08
C ARG A 90 -3.59 19.34 3.94
N THR A 91 -3.97 19.00 2.70
CA THR A 91 -3.59 19.71 1.47
C THR A 91 -4.84 20.06 0.67
N GLY A 92 -5.44 21.22 0.95
CA GLY A 92 -6.67 21.66 0.27
C GLY A 92 -7.86 20.77 0.63
N ALA A 93 -8.36 20.03 -0.37
CA ALA A 93 -9.50 19.11 -0.23
C ALA A 93 -9.09 17.64 -0.05
N ASP A 94 -7.79 17.40 0.19
CA ASP A 94 -7.24 16.09 0.46
C ASP A 94 -6.51 16.07 1.80
N HIS A 95 -6.50 14.90 2.43
CA HIS A 95 -5.66 14.52 3.55
C HIS A 95 -4.60 13.53 3.05
N ILE A 96 -3.36 13.76 3.43
CA ILE A 96 -2.24 12.83 3.27
C ILE A 96 -2.00 12.20 4.64
N LEU A 97 -2.20 10.89 4.74
CA LEU A 97 -2.03 10.13 5.97
C LEU A 97 -0.76 9.30 5.87
N ILE A 98 0.08 9.35 6.91
CA ILE A 98 1.18 8.42 7.07
C ILE A 98 0.71 7.30 7.98
N VAL A 99 0.64 6.09 7.42
CA VAL A 99 0.03 4.92 8.05
C VAL A 99 1.07 3.83 8.21
N ARG A 100 1.25 3.34 9.44
CA ARG A 100 2.15 2.22 9.74
C ARG A 100 1.36 0.95 10.01
N PRO A 101 1.46 -0.08 9.15
CA PRO A 101 0.89 -1.40 9.42
C PRO A 101 1.45 -2.01 10.71
N ASP A 102 0.61 -2.68 11.50
CA ASP A 102 1.01 -3.24 12.80
C ASP A 102 2.09 -4.32 12.69
N ARG A 103 2.12 -5.02 11.57
CA ARG A 103 3.10 -6.07 11.26
C ARG A 103 4.27 -5.55 10.41
N ALA A 104 4.40 -4.24 10.25
CA ALA A 104 5.49 -3.67 9.48
C ALA A 104 6.85 -3.97 10.14
N ARG A 105 7.79 -4.50 9.36
CA ARG A 105 9.21 -4.59 9.70
C ARG A 105 9.86 -3.22 9.50
N ASP A 106 10.93 -2.95 10.26
CA ASP A 106 11.79 -1.77 10.12
C ASP A 106 11.07 -0.40 10.21
N ASN A 107 9.90 -0.36 10.86
CA ASN A 107 9.02 0.82 10.91
C ASN A 107 8.53 1.31 9.54
N GLU A 108 8.43 0.43 8.55
CA GLU A 108 7.91 0.77 7.22
C GLU A 108 6.52 1.42 7.32
N SER A 109 6.35 2.57 6.69
CA SER A 109 5.12 3.34 6.67
C SER A 109 4.68 3.63 5.24
N LEU A 110 3.38 3.81 5.06
CA LEU A 110 2.77 4.07 3.77
C LEU A 110 2.08 5.41 3.80
N GLU A 111 2.24 6.17 2.73
CA GLU A 111 1.44 7.35 2.46
C GLU A 111 0.09 6.95 1.85
N VAL A 112 -0.99 7.51 2.34
CA VAL A 112 -2.33 7.31 1.78
C VAL A 112 -2.97 8.66 1.54
N ARG A 113 -3.52 8.87 0.33
CA ARG A 113 -4.22 10.10 -0.01
C ARG A 113 -5.72 9.87 0.05
N VAL A 114 -6.40 10.62 0.90
CA VAL A 114 -7.83 10.50 1.17
C VAL A 114 -8.48 11.85 0.89
N THR A 115 -9.62 11.88 0.22
CA THR A 115 -10.36 13.15 0.03
C THR A 115 -11.00 13.58 1.35
N ASP A 116 -11.24 14.88 1.56
CA ASP A 116 -11.94 15.41 2.74
C ASP A 116 -13.27 14.66 2.99
N LEU A 117 -14.01 14.35 1.92
CA LEU A 117 -15.28 13.61 2.02
C LEU A 117 -15.05 12.19 2.56
N ALA A 118 -14.09 11.45 2.03
CA ALA A 118 -13.80 10.09 2.48
C ALA A 118 -13.22 10.07 3.91
N TYR A 119 -12.39 11.06 4.25
CA TYR A 119 -11.83 11.22 5.59
C TYR A 119 -12.95 11.38 6.64
N GLN A 120 -13.94 12.23 6.34
CA GLN A 120 -15.10 12.46 7.19
C GLN A 120 -16.04 11.23 7.22
N GLN A 121 -16.34 10.62 6.08
CA GLN A 121 -17.21 9.45 5.99
C GLN A 121 -16.64 8.22 6.71
N HIS A 122 -15.31 8.03 6.69
CA HIS A 122 -14.64 6.95 7.39
C HIS A 122 -14.32 7.26 8.86
N GLY A 123 -14.74 8.45 9.34
CA GLY A 123 -14.59 8.86 10.73
C GLY A 123 -13.14 8.86 11.18
N LEU A 124 -12.22 9.29 10.32
CA LEU A 124 -10.78 9.26 10.58
C LEU A 124 -10.33 10.36 11.55
N GLU A 125 -11.16 11.39 11.74
CA GLU A 125 -10.87 12.50 12.64
C GLU A 125 -10.63 12.01 14.07
N GLY A 126 -9.42 12.28 14.59
CA GLY A 126 -8.99 11.88 15.92
C GLY A 126 -8.75 10.38 16.10
N GLN A 127 -8.78 9.58 15.02
CA GLN A 127 -8.45 8.15 15.09
C GLN A 127 -6.95 7.96 14.95
N SER A 128 -6.35 7.22 15.88
CA SER A 128 -4.98 6.71 15.73
C SER A 128 -4.93 5.32 15.10
N ARG A 129 -6.04 4.57 15.13
CA ARG A 129 -6.14 3.18 14.69
C ARG A 129 -7.05 3.05 13.47
N CYS A 130 -6.59 2.34 12.45
CA CYS A 130 -7.34 2.16 11.22
C CYS A 130 -7.13 0.79 10.58
N TRP A 131 -8.07 0.40 9.74
CA TRP A 131 -7.86 -0.63 8.73
C TRP A 131 -7.30 0.03 7.48
N LEU A 132 -6.12 -0.42 7.05
CA LEU A 132 -5.57 -0.09 5.75
C LEU A 132 -5.98 -1.18 4.77
N VAL A 133 -6.69 -0.79 3.71
CA VAL A 133 -7.12 -1.68 2.64
C VAL A 133 -6.26 -1.39 1.41
N LEU A 134 -5.69 -2.45 0.85
CA LEU A 134 -4.89 -2.44 -0.37
C LEU A 134 -5.66 -3.23 -1.43
N PRO A 135 -6.53 -2.56 -2.20
CA PRO A 135 -7.21 -3.18 -3.34
C PRO A 135 -6.18 -3.71 -4.33
N GLU A 136 -6.55 -4.76 -5.07
CA GLU A 136 -5.66 -5.40 -6.04
C GLU A 136 -5.22 -4.43 -7.14
N GLU A 137 -6.11 -3.54 -7.57
CA GLU A 137 -5.84 -2.49 -8.55
C GLU A 137 -4.92 -1.36 -8.04
N ALA A 138 -4.66 -1.32 -6.73
CA ALA A 138 -3.72 -0.39 -6.11
C ALA A 138 -2.28 -0.93 -6.14
N ILE A 139 -2.10 -2.23 -6.40
CA ILE A 139 -0.82 -2.94 -6.34
C ILE A 139 -0.26 -3.09 -7.75
N HIS A 140 0.98 -2.66 -7.94
CA HIS A 140 1.73 -2.91 -9.16
C HIS A 140 3.10 -3.48 -8.82
N ALA A 141 3.41 -4.67 -9.35
CA ALA A 141 4.72 -5.29 -9.21
C ALA A 141 5.63 -4.95 -10.40
N MET A 142 6.88 -4.63 -10.09
CA MET A 142 7.95 -4.41 -11.07
C MET A 142 9.11 -5.35 -10.75
N PRO A 143 9.82 -5.88 -11.76
CA PRO A 143 11.08 -6.59 -11.52
C PRO A 143 12.05 -5.70 -10.75
N ARG A 144 12.68 -6.24 -9.70
CA ARG A 144 13.71 -5.52 -8.98
C ARG A 144 15.00 -5.56 -9.80
N HIS A 145 15.29 -4.49 -10.54
CA HIS A 145 16.58 -4.38 -11.21
C HIS A 145 17.67 -4.14 -10.16
N ALA A 146 18.73 -4.96 -10.19
CA ALA A 146 19.93 -4.68 -9.42
C ALA A 146 20.41 -3.26 -9.75
N ALA A 147 20.63 -2.44 -8.73
CA ALA A 147 21.24 -1.13 -8.92
C ALA A 147 22.58 -1.38 -9.65
N GLN A 148 22.71 -0.88 -10.87
CA GLN A 148 23.99 -0.86 -11.56
C GLN A 148 24.90 0.07 -10.76
N THR A 149 25.70 -0.49 -9.86
CA THR A 149 26.89 0.18 -9.32
C THR A 149 27.85 0.38 -10.48
N GLY A 150 27.85 1.58 -11.05
CA GLY A 150 28.95 2.12 -11.84
C GLY A 150 29.97 2.82 -10.97
#